data_AF-A0A4R3QYS6-F1
#
_entry.id   AF-A0A4R3QYS6-F1
#
_cell.length_a   1.000
_cell.length_b   1.000
_cell.length_c   1.000
_cell.angle_alpha   90.00
_cell.angle_beta   90.00
_cell.angle_gamma   90.00
#
_symmetry.space_group_name_H-M   'P 1'
#
loop_
_entity.id
_entity.type
_entity.pdbx_description
1 polymer ?
#
loop_
_entity_poly.entity_id
_entity_poly.type
_entity_poly.pdbx_seq_one_letter_code
_entity_poly.pdbx_strand_id
1 'polypeptide(L)'
;MPVGFAEGLSFDHTRTNWTGDGPRPLSWTMWYPAVDSANETLATEHPIFRLHPIAPDAALKNAGKPHPLVLLSHGSSGVTFGLVINRLRSGRQHVLLWCHIRHPDHRSVRS
;
A
#
# COMPACT_ATOMS: atom_id res chain seq x y z
N MET A 1 4.20 -14.98 -9.87
CA MET A 1 3.35 -13.82 -10.23
C MET A 1 3.96 -12.61 -9.55
N PRO A 2 4.31 -11.55 -10.30
CA PRO A 2 4.83 -10.32 -9.74
C PRO A 2 3.83 -9.63 -8.81
N VAL A 3 4.33 -8.99 -7.75
CA VAL A 3 3.51 -8.20 -6.82
C VAL A 3 3.75 -6.73 -7.07
N GLY A 4 2.75 -6.04 -7.63
CA GLY A 4 2.78 -4.60 -7.81
C GLY A 4 2.69 -3.86 -6.48
N PHE A 5 3.28 -2.67 -6.45
CA PHE A 5 3.27 -1.76 -5.32
C PHE A 5 2.95 -0.35 -5.80
N ALA A 6 2.06 0.35 -5.11
CA ALA A 6 1.77 1.76 -5.35
C ALA A 6 1.51 2.46 -4.03
N GLU A 7 1.82 3.74 -3.95
CA GLU A 7 1.43 4.60 -2.83
C GLU A 7 0.79 5.88 -3.35
N GLY A 8 0.00 6.53 -2.51
CA GLY A 8 -0.64 7.76 -2.93
C GLY A 8 -1.31 8.53 -1.81
N LEU A 9 -1.91 9.63 -2.22
CA LEU A 9 -2.64 10.55 -1.38
C LEU A 9 -3.99 10.85 -2.04
N SER A 10 -5.05 10.69 -1.27
CA SER A 10 -6.41 11.06 -1.67
C SER A 10 -6.99 12.05 -0.66
N PHE A 11 -7.93 12.86 -1.11
CA PHE A 11 -8.55 13.90 -0.29
C PHE A 11 -10.05 13.65 -0.17
N ASP A 12 -10.53 13.54 1.06
CA ASP A 12 -11.96 13.50 1.34
C ASP A 12 -12.46 14.94 1.52
N HIS A 13 -13.17 15.42 0.49
CA HIS A 13 -13.71 16.79 0.45
C HIS A 13 -14.95 16.99 1.32
N THR A 14 -15.52 15.92 1.89
CA THR A 14 -16.71 16.00 2.76
C THR A 14 -16.35 16.27 4.22
N ARG A 15 -15.07 16.10 4.59
CA ARG A 15 -14.56 16.31 5.95
C ARG A 15 -13.37 17.25 5.93
N THR A 16 -13.33 18.16 6.89
CA THR A 16 -12.16 19.02 7.08
C THR A 16 -11.01 18.25 7.72
N ASN A 17 -9.78 18.64 7.39
CA ASN A 17 -8.58 18.22 8.12
C ASN A 17 -8.62 18.72 9.58
N TRP A 18 -7.62 18.36 10.38
CA TRP A 18 -7.58 18.69 11.81
C TRP A 18 -7.37 20.17 12.10
N THR A 19 -6.72 20.91 11.19
CA THR A 19 -6.47 22.36 11.33
C THR A 19 -7.64 23.20 10.84
N GLY A 20 -8.65 22.60 10.19
CA GLY A 20 -9.82 23.30 9.69
C GLY A 20 -9.60 24.05 8.38
N ASP A 21 -8.42 23.93 7.76
CA ASP A 21 -8.00 24.76 6.62
C ASP A 21 -8.11 24.08 5.25
N GLY A 22 -8.53 22.80 5.20
CA GLY A 22 -8.59 22.04 3.96
C GLY A 22 -9.26 20.67 4.07
N PRO A 23 -9.38 19.93 2.96
CA PRO A 23 -9.99 18.60 2.93
C PRO A 23 -9.14 17.57 3.68
N ARG A 24 -9.78 16.53 4.22
CA ARG A 24 -9.11 15.49 5.02
C ARG A 24 -8.18 14.64 4.15
N PRO A 25 -6.86 14.62 4.40
CA PRO A 25 -5.92 13.80 3.64
C PRO A 25 -5.95 12.32 4.08
N LEU A 26 -5.88 11.41 3.11
CA LEU A 26 -5.80 9.96 3.27
C LEU A 26 -4.57 9.45 2.51
N SER A 27 -3.52 9.08 3.25
CA SER A 27 -2.36 8.42 2.66
C SER A 27 -2.65 6.94 2.52
N TRP A 28 -2.22 6.33 1.43
CA TRP A 28 -2.42 4.90 1.24
C TRP A 28 -1.25 4.25 0.53
N THR A 29 -1.17 2.93 0.70
CA THR A 29 -0.21 2.05 0.05
C THR A 29 -0.95 0.80 -0.40
N MET A 30 -0.67 0.29 -1.59
CA MET A 30 -1.39 -0.82 -2.19
C MET A 30 -0.42 -1.88 -2.68
N TRP A 31 -0.74 -3.15 -2.40
CA TRP A 31 -0.09 -4.30 -3.02
C TRP A 31 -1.11 -5.10 -3.81
N TYR A 32 -0.73 -5.53 -5.01
CA TYR A 32 -1.66 -6.13 -5.95
C TYR A 32 -0.98 -7.10 -6.92
N PRO A 33 -1.73 -7.99 -7.61
CA PRO A 33 -1.22 -8.78 -8.71
C PRO A 33 -0.76 -7.87 -9.85
N ALA A 34 0.53 -7.84 -10.17
CA ALA A 34 1.02 -7.08 -11.32
C ALA A 34 1.03 -7.95 -12.59
N VAL A 35 1.08 -7.29 -13.76
CA VAL A 35 1.29 -7.95 -15.05
C VAL A 35 2.53 -8.85 -15.01
N ASP A 36 2.51 -9.96 -15.74
CA ASP A 36 3.57 -10.97 -15.67
C ASP A 36 4.93 -10.46 -16.19
N SER A 37 4.92 -9.38 -16.98
CA SER A 37 6.12 -8.68 -17.48
C SER A 37 6.69 -7.64 -16.51
N ALA A 38 6.09 -7.46 -15.32
CA ALA A 38 6.54 -6.46 -14.37
C ALA A 38 7.91 -6.82 -13.78
N ASN A 39 8.77 -5.82 -13.63
CA ASN A 39 10.11 -5.99 -13.07
C ASN A 39 10.05 -5.83 -11.54
N GLU A 40 10.39 -6.89 -10.80
CA GLU A 40 10.45 -6.84 -9.34
C GLU A 40 11.82 -6.36 -8.86
N THR A 41 11.83 -5.45 -7.89
CA THR A 41 13.02 -4.96 -7.19
C THR A 41 12.87 -5.20 -5.70
N LEU A 42 14.00 -5.34 -5.00
CA LEU A 42 13.97 -5.37 -3.53
C LEU A 42 13.61 -3.98 -3.02
N ALA A 43 12.52 -3.89 -2.25
CA ALA A 43 12.03 -2.63 -1.71
C ALA A 43 13.04 -1.92 -0.79
N THR A 44 13.92 -2.69 -0.13
CA THR A 44 14.98 -2.17 0.73
C THR A 44 15.95 -3.28 1.12
N GLU A 45 17.25 -2.97 1.20
CA GLU A 45 18.31 -3.88 1.68
C GLU A 45 18.59 -3.71 3.19
N HIS A 46 17.56 -3.55 4.03
CA HIS A 46 17.81 -3.38 5.46
C HIS A 46 18.13 -4.74 6.11
N PRO A 47 19.26 -4.89 6.83
CA PRO A 47 19.76 -6.20 7.28
C PRO A 47 18.83 -6.98 8.22
N ILE A 48 17.86 -6.30 8.82
CA ILE A 48 16.88 -6.88 9.76
C ILE A 48 15.46 -7.00 9.18
N PHE A 49 15.17 -6.39 8.02
CA PHE A 49 13.87 -6.48 7.36
C PHE A 49 14.04 -7.06 5.96
N ARG A 50 13.84 -8.38 5.82
CA ARG A 50 13.74 -9.00 4.50
C ARG A 50 12.38 -8.70 3.90
N LEU A 51 12.32 -7.62 3.12
CA LEU A 51 11.16 -7.34 2.29
C LEU A 51 11.20 -8.23 1.05
N HIS A 52 10.04 -8.78 0.68
CA HIS A 52 9.92 -9.52 -0.57
C HIS A 52 10.05 -8.54 -1.75
N PRO A 53 10.55 -9.01 -2.91
CA PRO A 53 10.54 -8.20 -4.11
C PRO A 53 9.13 -7.71 -4.45
N ILE A 54 9.05 -6.46 -4.89
CA ILE A 54 7.83 -5.79 -5.38
C ILE A 54 8.13 -5.14 -6.72
N ALA A 55 7.11 -4.89 -7.53
CA ALA A 55 7.21 -4.14 -8.77
C ALA A 55 6.55 -2.74 -8.58
N PRO A 56 7.33 -1.69 -8.28
CA PRO A 56 6.79 -0.35 -8.10
C PRO A 56 6.07 0.13 -9.37
N ASP A 57 4.89 0.73 -9.19
CA ASP A 57 4.08 1.37 -10.23
C ASP A 57 3.75 0.48 -11.45
N ALA A 58 3.85 -0.84 -11.29
CA ALA A 58 3.53 -1.79 -12.34
C ALA A 58 2.03 -1.80 -12.67
N ALA A 59 1.68 -2.11 -13.91
CA ALA A 59 0.27 -2.26 -14.28
C ALA A 59 -0.39 -3.41 -13.48
N LEU A 60 -1.62 -3.19 -13.00
CA LEU A 60 -2.45 -4.22 -12.37
C LEU A 60 -2.76 -5.33 -13.39
N LYS A 61 -2.64 -6.58 -12.97
CA LYS A 61 -2.98 -7.74 -13.79
C LYS A 61 -4.48 -7.73 -14.09
N ASN A 62 -4.83 -7.75 -15.37
CA ASN A 62 -6.21 -7.95 -15.79
C ASN A 62 -6.62 -9.42 -15.52
N ALA A 63 -7.60 -9.62 -14.64
CA ALA A 63 -8.10 -10.94 -14.28
C ALA A 63 -9.45 -11.29 -14.95
N GLY A 64 -9.94 -10.44 -15.87
CA GLY A 64 -11.27 -10.59 -16.49
C GLY A 64 -12.46 -10.38 -15.53
N LYS A 65 -12.18 -10.18 -14.24
CA LYS A 65 -13.13 -9.88 -13.16
C LYS A 65 -12.46 -8.97 -12.12
N PRO A 66 -13.25 -8.19 -11.34
CA PRO A 66 -12.71 -7.40 -10.25
C PRO A 66 -11.93 -8.25 -9.24
N HIS A 67 -10.83 -7.70 -8.73
CA HIS A 67 -10.08 -8.32 -7.65
C HIS A 67 -10.79 -8.05 -6.31
N PRO A 68 -10.98 -9.06 -5.43
CA PRO A 68 -11.42 -8.81 -4.07
C PRO A 68 -10.45 -7.88 -3.35
N LEU A 69 -10.99 -6.82 -2.73
CA LEU A 69 -10.22 -5.82 -1.99
C LEU A 69 -10.22 -6.13 -0.50
N VAL A 70 -9.04 -6.14 0.11
CA VAL A 70 -8.87 -6.18 1.57
C VAL A 70 -8.33 -4.83 2.01
N LEU A 71 -9.13 -4.09 2.77
CA LEU A 71 -8.74 -2.82 3.37
C LEU A 71 -8.14 -3.06 4.75
N LEU A 72 -6.92 -2.58 4.96
CA LEU A 72 -6.23 -2.61 6.24
C LEU A 72 -6.12 -1.17 6.77
N SER A 73 -6.59 -0.99 8.00
CA SER A 73 -6.37 0.22 8.78
C SER A 73 -5.57 -0.17 10.01
N HIS A 74 -4.53 0.61 10.34
CA HIS A 74 -3.82 0.44 11.60
C HIS A 74 -4.30 1.49 12.61
N GLY A 75 -4.33 1.12 13.89
CA GLY A 75 -4.26 2.09 14.98
C GLY A 75 -2.85 2.68 15.07
N SER A 76 -2.64 3.76 15.82
CA SER A 76 -1.47 4.68 15.79
C SER A 76 -0.03 4.10 15.92
N SER A 77 0.18 2.78 15.92
CA SER A 77 1.44 2.14 16.35
C SER A 77 1.81 0.83 15.62
N GLY A 78 1.53 0.66 14.33
CA GLY A 78 1.84 -0.60 13.65
C GLY A 78 2.18 -0.50 12.18
N VAL A 79 3.46 -0.73 11.83
CA VAL A 79 3.91 -1.02 10.47
C VAL A 79 3.80 -2.53 10.23
N THR A 80 2.93 -2.97 9.32
CA THR A 80 2.75 -4.41 9.00
C THR A 80 2.99 -4.65 7.51
N PHE A 81 4.19 -4.32 7.04
CA PHE A 81 4.59 -4.47 5.64
C PHE A 81 4.88 -5.94 5.25
N GLY A 82 5.43 -6.73 6.17
CA GLY A 82 5.94 -8.08 5.85
C GLY A 82 4.86 -9.16 5.65
N LEU A 83 3.73 -9.09 6.36
CA LEU A 83 2.71 -10.14 6.32
C LEU A 83 1.86 -10.12 5.04
N VAL A 84 1.75 -8.95 4.40
CA VAL A 84 0.85 -8.68 3.27
C VAL A 84 1.31 -9.38 1.98
N ILE A 85 2.62 -9.38 1.70
CA ILE A 85 3.16 -9.87 0.41
C ILE A 85 3.05 -11.40 0.28
N ASN A 86 3.26 -12.14 1.38
CA ASN A 86 3.15 -13.61 1.39
C ASN A 86 1.74 -14.08 0.99
N ARG A 87 0.70 -13.32 1.39
CA ARG A 87 -0.68 -13.64 1.06
C ARG A 87 -0.96 -13.54 -0.45
N LEU A 88 -0.40 -12.54 -1.12
CA LEU A 88 -0.56 -12.34 -2.56
C LEU A 88 0.14 -13.42 -3.38
N ARG A 89 1.30 -13.89 -2.90
CA ARG A 89 2.09 -14.93 -3.58
C ARG A 89 1.48 -16.34 -3.43
N SER A 90 0.63 -16.57 -2.43
CA SER A 90 -0.07 -17.85 -2.18
C SER A 90 -1.22 -18.16 -3.17
N GLY A 91 -1.29 -17.50 -4.32
CA GLY A 91 -2.28 -17.78 -5.38
C GLY A 91 -3.69 -17.20 -5.15
N ARG A 92 -3.89 -16.46 -4.06
CA ARG A 92 -5.15 -15.75 -3.77
C ARG A 92 -5.05 -14.31 -4.27
N GLN A 93 -5.58 -14.05 -5.46
CA GLN A 93 -5.54 -12.72 -6.11
C GLN A 93 -6.48 -11.72 -5.42
N HIS A 94 -5.98 -11.07 -4.37
CA HIS A 94 -6.64 -9.96 -3.71
C HIS A 94 -5.84 -8.68 -4.01
N VAL A 95 -6.49 -7.53 -3.89
CA VAL A 95 -5.78 -6.25 -3.73
C VAL A 95 -5.75 -5.95 -2.24
N LEU A 96 -4.59 -5.61 -1.71
CA LEU A 96 -4.44 -5.17 -0.33
C LEU A 96 -4.18 -3.68 -0.33
N LEU A 97 -5.10 -2.91 0.25
CA LEU A 97 -4.97 -1.47 0.42
C LEU A 97 -4.75 -1.17 1.89
N TRP A 98 -3.63 -0.52 2.17
CA TRP A 98 -3.28 0.02 3.47
C TRP A 98 -3.61 1.50 3.48
N CYS A 99 -4.43 1.97 4.43
CA CYS A 99 -4.79 3.37 4.55
C CYS A 99 -4.35 3.94 5.91
N HIS A 100 -3.78 5.14 5.88
CA HIS A 100 -3.42 5.93 7.05
C HIS A 100 -4.00 7.34 6.96
N ILE A 101 -4.70 7.73 8.01
CA ILE A 101 -5.26 9.07 8.19
C ILE A 101 -4.15 9.95 8.78
N ARG A 102 -3.62 10.87 7.97
CA ARG A 102 -2.37 11.59 8.27
C ARG A 102 -2.59 12.79 9.21
N HIS A 103 -2.50 12.63 10.54
CA HIS A 103 -2.58 13.76 11.50
C HIS A 103 -1.44 14.77 11.27
N PRO A 104 -1.64 16.09 11.48
CA PRO A 104 -0.57 17.09 11.37
C PRO A 104 0.67 16.80 12.22
N ASP A 105 0.54 16.09 13.35
CA ASP A 105 1.66 15.76 14.24
C ASP A 105 2.45 14.51 13.82
N HIS A 106 1.95 13.74 12.84
CA HIS A 106 2.68 12.58 12.33
C HIS A 106 3.73 13.05 11.31
N ARG A 107 4.88 13.52 11.83
CA ARG A 107 6.11 13.57 11.03
C ARG A 107 6.45 12.14 10.62
N SER A 108 6.30 11.86 9.34
CA SER A 108 6.93 10.72 8.68
C SER A 108 8.42 10.77 9.00
N VAL A 109 8.91 9.88 9.87
CA VAL A 109 10.34 9.61 10.01
C VAL A 109 10.76 8.92 8.72
N ARG A 110 11.12 9.71 7.70
CA ARG A 110 11.97 9.24 6.61
C ARG A 110 13.40 9.32 7.13
N SER A 111 14.00 8.17 7.40
CA SER A 111 15.43 7.94 7.49
C SER A 111 15.85 7.11 6.30
#